data_AF-A0A2A3D1I6-F1
#
_entry.id   AF-A0A2A3D1I6-F1
#
_cell.length_a   1.000
_cell.length_b   1.000
_cell.length_c   1.000
_cell.angle_alpha   90.00
_cell.angle_beta   90.00
_cell.angle_gamma   90.00
#
_symmetry.space_group_name_H-M   'P 1'
#
loop_
_entity.id
_entity.type
_entity.pdbx_description
1 polymer ?
#
loop_
_entity_poly.entity_id
_entity_poly.type
_entity_poly.pdbx_seq_one_letter_code
_entity_poly.pdbx_strand_id
1 'polypeptide(L)' 'ELNRMVMVVDHAGRCIGCGACGRVCPKNCQTHLAADKLAA' A
#
# COMPACT_ATOMS: atom_id res chain seq x y z
N GLU A 1 -20.32 4.37 -14.99
CA GLU A 1 -19.16 3.80 -14.27
C GLU A 1 -18.26 4.87 -13.68
N LEU A 2 -17.96 4.81 -12.38
CA LEU A 2 -16.91 5.61 -11.75
C LEU A 2 -15.66 4.72 -11.64
N ASN A 3 -14.66 4.92 -12.51
CA ASN A 3 -13.45 4.10 -12.50
C ASN A 3 -12.53 4.48 -11.34
N ARG A 4 -12.53 3.70 -10.25
CA ARG A 4 -11.62 3.88 -9.10
C ARG A 4 -10.37 3.03 -9.28
N MET A 5 -9.31 3.66 -9.76
CA MET A 5 -7.98 3.04 -9.81
C MET A 5 -7.31 3.13 -8.44
N VAL A 6 -6.91 1.98 -7.90
CA VAL A 6 -6.15 1.86 -6.65
C VAL A 6 -4.80 1.23 -6.97
N MET A 7 -3.71 1.81 -6.47
CA MET A 7 -2.38 1.22 -6.64
C MET A 7 -2.23 -0.03 -5.75
N VAL A 8 -1.57 -1.05 -6.28
CA VAL A 8 -1.22 -2.28 -5.55
C VAL A 8 0.29 -2.44 -5.59
N VAL A 9 0.87 -2.99 -4.53
CA VAL A 9 2.28 -3.41 -4.55
C VAL A 9 2.37 -4.68 -5.41
N ASP A 10 3.06 -4.58 -6.54
CA ASP A 10 3.15 -5.66 -7.54
C ASP A 10 3.71 -6.97 -6.97
N HIS A 11 4.68 -6.87 -6.06
CA HIS A 11 5.30 -8.01 -5.40
C HIS A 11 5.17 -7.91 -3.88
N ALA A 12 4.26 -8.69 -3.32
CA ALA A 12 4.17 -8.87 -1.87
C ALA A 12 5.54 -9.27 -1.29
N GLY A 13 5.94 -8.66 -0.17
CA GLY A 13 7.24 -8.89 0.47
C GLY A 13 8.40 -8.04 -0.04
N ARG A 14 8.30 -7.41 -1.23
CA ARG A 14 9.30 -6.43 -1.71
C ARG A 14 9.08 -5.02 -1.16
N CYS A 15 8.03 -4.81 -0.36
CA CYS A 15 7.79 -3.54 0.31
C CYS A 15 8.90 -3.29 1.35
N ILE A 16 9.66 -2.21 1.18
CA ILE A 16 10.73 -1.81 2.11
C ILE A 16 10.24 -0.87 3.23
N GLY A 17 8.94 -0.58 3.28
CA GLY A 17 8.38 0.31 4.30
C GLY A 17 8.70 1.81 4.12
N CYS A 18 9.01 2.28 2.91
CA CYS A 18 9.40 3.68 2.68
C CYS A 18 8.27 4.72 2.83
N GLY A 19 7.01 4.27 2.92
CA GLY A 19 5.83 5.15 3.09
C GLY A 19 5.53 6.06 1.90
N ALA A 20 6.16 5.86 0.74
CA ALA A 20 5.93 6.69 -0.44
C ALA A 20 4.47 6.60 -0.93
N CYS A 21 3.92 5.38 -0.99
CA CYS A 21 2.54 5.13 -1.42
C CYS A 21 1.49 5.86 -0.56
N GLY A 22 1.68 5.92 0.77
CA GLY A 22 0.85 6.70 1.67
C GLY A 22 0.95 8.21 1.45
N ARG A 23 2.15 8.73 1.15
CA ARG A 23 2.36 10.16 0.88
C ARG A 23 1.76 10.62 -0.45
N VAL A 24 1.88 9.80 -1.50
CA VAL A 24 1.43 10.20 -2.85
C VAL A 24 -0.05 9.97 -3.09
N CYS A 25 -0.73 9.18 -2.25
CA CYS A 25 -2.15 8.89 -2.42
C CYS A 25 -3.02 10.09 -2.01
N PRO A 26 -3.68 10.81 -2.94
CA PRO A 26 -4.46 11.99 -2.59
C PRO A 26 -5.74 11.65 -1.80
N LYS A 27 -6.20 10.39 -1.89
CA LYS A 27 -7.39 9.90 -1.21
C LYS A 27 -7.10 9.33 0.17
N ASN A 28 -5.82 9.15 0.52
CA ASN A 28 -5.38 8.54 1.76
C ASN A 28 -6.14 7.24 2.10
N CYS A 29 -6.36 6.38 1.10
CA CYS A 29 -7.23 5.22 1.20
C CYS A 29 -6.45 3.90 1.36
N GLN A 30 -5.20 3.97 1.80
CA GLN A 30 -4.30 2.82 1.93
C GLN A 30 -4.05 2.51 3.41
N THR A 31 -3.98 1.23 3.75
CA THR A 31 -3.57 0.75 5.08
C THR A 31 -2.21 0.09 4.96
N HIS A 32 -1.29 0.42 5.87
CA HIS A 32 0.04 -0.18 5.92
C HIS A 32 0.15 -1.03 7.19
N LEU A 33 0.71 -2.23 7.06
CA LEU A 33 1.10 -3.06 8.20
C LEU A 33 2.61 -3.28 8.14
N ALA A 34 3.22 -3.44 9.31
CA ALA A 34 4.63 -3.78 9.41
C ALA A 34 4.84 -5.24 8.96
N ALA A 35 5.99 -5.52 8.35
CA ALA A 35 6.26 -6.83 7.74
C ALA A 35 6.28 -7.98 8.77
N ASP A 36 6.71 -7.70 10.00
CA ASP A 36 6.66 -8.61 11.14
C ASP A 36 5.23 -8.96 11.57
N LYS A 37 4.25 -8.09 11.27
CA LYS A 37 2.84 -8.31 11.59
C LYS A 37 2.07 -9.10 10.52
N LEU A 38 2.73 -9.50 9.43
CA LEU A 38 2.16 -10.36 8.39
C LEU A 38 2.28 -11.87 8.71
N ALA A 39 2.91 -12.23 9.83
CA ALA A 39 2.98 -13.62 10.28
C ALA A 39 1.58 -14.13 10.65
N ALA A 40 1.06 -15.02 9.80
CA ALA A 40 0.02 -15.99 10.13
C ALA A 40 0.63 -17.17 10.90
#